data_AF-A0A7Z0PDE4-F1
#
_entry.id   AF-A0A7Z0PDE4-F1
#
_cell.length_a   1.000
_cell.length_b   1.000
_cell.length_c   1.000
_cell.angle_alpha   90.00
_cell.angle_beta   90.00
_cell.angle_gamma   90.00
#
_symmetry.space_group_name_H-M   'P 1'
#
loop_
_entity.id
_entity.type
_entity.pdbx_description
1 polymer ?
#
loop_
_entity_poly.entity_id
_entity_poly.type
_entity_poly.pdbx_seq_one_letter_code
_entity_poly.pdbx_strand_id
1 'polypeptide(L)'
;MEIGHNIEIMIFRVVLGLLFFVDNNHNIWYNLKKISHRKVYEMEIKPLGNRILIEKVKTEKKTRSGLILSENVEAENNFAKVIEVSEKIEKNIQIGQYILVDLDKAMEVRYDGLIRYIINVEDVYAVIGGYNE
;
A
#
# COMPACT_ATOMS: atom_id res chain seq x y z
N MET A 1 7.59 4.92 -28.67
CA MET A 1 6.17 4.73 -28.30
C MET A 1 5.75 5.84 -27.33
N GLU A 2 5.89 7.11 -27.73
CA GLU A 2 5.59 8.29 -26.88
C GLU A 2 4.44 9.15 -27.43
N ILE A 3 3.83 8.71 -28.53
CA ILE A 3 2.79 9.47 -29.24
C ILE A 3 1.44 9.34 -28.52
N GLY A 4 1.15 8.18 -27.91
CA GLY A 4 -0.12 7.93 -27.22
C GLY A 4 -0.32 8.78 -25.96
N HIS A 5 0.72 8.94 -25.13
CA HIS A 5 0.62 9.66 -23.86
C HIS A 5 0.44 11.17 -24.07
N ASN A 6 1.10 11.72 -25.09
CA ASN A 6 0.95 13.14 -25.45
C ASN A 6 -0.44 13.46 -26.04
N ILE A 7 -1.05 12.51 -26.75
CA ILE A 7 -2.42 12.67 -27.29
C ILE A 7 -3.46 12.62 -26.17
N GLU A 8 -3.33 11.72 -25.19
CA GLU A 8 -4.24 11.68 -24.03
C GLU A 8 -4.17 12.96 -23.19
N ILE A 9 -2.97 13.48 -22.92
CA ILE A 9 -2.79 14.72 -22.18
C ILE A 9 -3.35 15.91 -22.96
N MET A 10 -3.20 15.93 -24.28
CA MET A 10 -3.74 16.98 -25.15
C MET A 10 -5.28 16.94 -25.21
N ILE A 11 -5.88 15.76 -25.31
CA ILE A 11 -7.34 15.58 -25.25
C ILE A 11 -7.88 16.03 -23.89
N PHE A 12 -7.21 15.67 -22.80
CA PHE A 12 -7.61 16.08 -21.45
C PHE A 12 -7.58 17.60 -21.29
N ARG A 13 -6.56 18.30 -21.82
CA ARG A 13 -6.45 19.77 -21.76
C ARG A 13 -7.50 20.49 -22.61
N VAL A 14 -7.86 19.94 -23.78
CA VAL A 14 -8.90 20.52 -24.66
C VAL A 14 -10.29 20.34 -24.06
N VAL A 15 -10.60 19.16 -23.52
CA VAL A 15 -11.90 18.88 -22.87
C VAL A 15 -12.04 19.71 -21.59
N LEU A 16 -10.99 19.83 -20.78
CA LEU A 16 -11.01 20.68 -19.59
C LEU A 16 -11.20 22.15 -19.94
N GLY A 17 -10.52 22.64 -20.98
CA GLY A 17 -10.66 24.00 -21.51
C GLY A 17 -12.05 24.33 -22.02
N LEU A 18 -12.72 23.39 -22.71
CA LEU A 18 -14.11 23.57 -23.15
C LEU A 18 -15.10 23.60 -21.97
N LEU A 19 -14.87 22.79 -20.93
CA LEU A 19 -15.67 22.83 -19.70
C LEU A 19 -15.55 24.16 -18.94
N PHE A 20 -14.37 24.79 -18.96
CA PHE A 20 -14.19 26.13 -18.39
C PHE A 20 -14.92 27.23 -19.16
N PHE A 21 -15.14 27.06 -20.46
CA PHE A 21 -15.78 28.08 -21.30
C PHE A 21 -17.32 28.03 -21.25
N VAL A 22 -17.89 26.89 -20.81
CA VAL A 22 -19.35 26.65 -20.86
C VAL A 22 -20.06 26.97 -19.53
N ASP A 23 -19.36 27.11 -18.40
CA ASP A 23 -20.04 27.38 -17.12
C ASP A 23 -19.32 28.37 -16.20
N ASN A 24 -20.00 29.47 -15.86
CA ASN A 24 -19.64 30.42 -14.80
C ASN A 24 -20.03 29.91 -13.40
N ASN A 25 -20.40 28.64 -13.25
CA ASN A 25 -20.92 28.09 -12.02
C ASN A 25 -19.80 27.41 -11.21
N HIS A 26 -19.35 28.06 -10.13
CA HIS A 26 -18.30 27.59 -9.20
C HIS A 26 -18.52 26.17 -8.61
N ASN A 27 -19.69 25.57 -8.82
CA ASN A 27 -20.10 24.29 -8.25
C ASN A 27 -19.55 23.04 -8.97
N ILE A 28 -19.06 23.16 -10.21
CA ILE A 28 -18.56 22.00 -10.98
C ILE A 28 -17.16 21.62 -10.50
N TRP A 29 -16.28 22.62 -10.34
CA TRP A 29 -14.95 22.45 -9.74
C TRP A 29 -15.03 21.96 -8.29
N TYR A 30 -16.03 22.43 -7.53
CA TYR A 30 -16.28 21.97 -6.17
C TYR A 30 -16.68 20.48 -6.13
N ASN A 31 -17.55 20.03 -7.05
CA ASN A 31 -17.93 18.62 -7.14
C ASN A 31 -16.81 17.71 -7.68
N LEU A 32 -15.99 18.17 -8.64
CA LEU A 32 -14.83 17.40 -9.11
C LEU A 32 -13.76 17.20 -8.02
N LYS A 33 -13.47 18.24 -7.21
CA LYS A 33 -12.61 18.09 -6.03
C LYS A 33 -13.18 17.07 -5.03
N LYS A 34 -14.50 17.05 -4.86
CA LYS A 34 -15.22 16.14 -3.96
C LYS A 34 -15.25 14.70 -4.47
N ILE A 35 -15.22 14.49 -5.79
CA ILE A 35 -15.12 13.16 -6.41
C ILE A 35 -13.68 12.62 -6.30
N SER A 36 -12.66 13.48 -6.46
CA SER A 36 -11.25 13.11 -6.22
C SER A 36 -10.92 12.86 -4.74
N HIS A 37 -11.67 13.47 -3.81
CA HIS A 37 -11.53 13.28 -2.35
C HIS A 37 -12.62 12.37 -1.76
N ARG A 38 -13.38 11.65 -2.59
CA ARG A 38 -14.20 10.55 -2.08
C ARG A 38 -13.22 9.44 -1.69
N LYS A 39 -12.69 9.56 -0.47
CA LYS A 39 -12.05 8.48 0.27
C LYS A 39 -12.97 7.28 0.09
N VAL A 40 -12.59 6.37 -0.79
CA VAL A 40 -13.26 5.07 -0.88
C VAL A 40 -13.06 4.54 0.52
N TYR A 41 -14.12 4.41 1.30
CA TYR A 41 -14.07 3.62 2.50
C TYR A 41 -13.99 2.16 2.03
N GLU A 42 -12.84 1.77 1.47
CA GLU A 42 -12.31 0.44 1.73
C GLU A 42 -12.39 0.30 3.24
N MET A 43 -12.99 -0.76 3.76
CA MET A 43 -12.93 -0.95 5.21
C MET A 43 -11.45 -1.15 5.56
N GLU A 44 -10.83 -0.06 6.02
CA GLU A 44 -9.50 -0.03 6.57
C GLU A 44 -9.58 -0.86 7.86
N ILE A 45 -8.96 -2.05 7.87
CA ILE A 45 -8.84 -2.83 9.10
C ILE A 45 -7.95 -2.01 10.04
N LYS A 46 -8.57 -1.41 11.06
CA LYS A 46 -7.87 -0.64 12.08
C LYS A 46 -7.49 -1.53 13.26
N PRO A 47 -6.21 -1.85 13.46
CA PRO A 47 -5.79 -2.60 14.62
C PRO A 47 -6.02 -1.77 15.90
N LEU A 48 -6.34 -2.45 17.01
CA LEU A 48 -6.61 -1.82 18.30
C LEU A 48 -5.53 -2.18 19.32
N GLY A 49 -5.29 -1.28 20.28
CA GLY A 49 -4.29 -1.48 21.33
C GLY A 49 -2.88 -1.32 20.79
N ASN A 50 -1.95 -2.20 21.17
CA ASN A 50 -0.57 -2.17 20.71
C ASN A 50 -0.38 -3.07 19.47
N ARG A 51 -1.33 -3.04 18.53
CA ARG A 51 -1.29 -3.91 17.34
C ARG A 51 -1.09 -3.14 16.06
N ILE A 52 -0.50 -3.80 15.09
CA ILE A 52 -0.30 -3.30 13.73
C ILE A 52 -0.85 -4.30 12.72
N LEU A 53 -1.23 -3.80 11.55
CA LEU A 53 -1.62 -4.61 10.39
C LEU A 53 -0.42 -4.67 9.44
N ILE A 54 -0.08 -5.88 9.00
CA ILE A 54 1.09 -6.15 8.18
C ILE A 54 0.74 -7.04 6.99
N GLU A 55 1.57 -6.99 5.96
CA GLU A 55 1.51 -7.86 4.79
C GLU A 55 2.87 -8.55 4.59
N LYS A 56 2.88 -9.87 4.37
CA LYS A 56 4.11 -10.64 4.16
C LYS A 56 4.76 -10.22 2.84
N VAL A 57 6.07 -9.99 2.85
CA VAL A 57 6.81 -9.66 1.63
C VAL A 57 7.21 -10.94 0.91
N LYS A 58 6.65 -11.18 -0.28
CA LYS A 58 7.07 -12.30 -1.13
C LYS A 58 8.43 -12.00 -1.74
N THR A 59 9.45 -12.80 -1.41
CA THR A 59 10.78 -12.68 -2.02
C THR A 59 11.02 -13.86 -2.97
N GLU A 60 11.06 -13.59 -4.28
CA GLU A 60 11.55 -14.57 -5.25
C GLU A 60 13.07 -14.74 -5.08
N LYS A 61 13.55 -15.97 -4.88
CA LYS A 61 14.99 -16.25 -4.83
C LYS A 61 15.59 -16.11 -6.24
N LYS A 62 16.09 -14.92 -6.57
CA LYS A 62 17.11 -14.78 -7.63
C LYS A 62 18.47 -15.07 -7.00
N THR A 63 19.00 -16.28 -7.19
CA THR A 63 20.39 -16.56 -6.82
C THR A 63 21.30 -15.66 -7.67
N ARG A 64 22.34 -15.07 -7.08
CA ARG A 64 23.32 -14.18 -7.75
C ARG A 64 23.97 -14.79 -9.01
N SER A 65 23.77 -16.09 -9.26
CA SER A 65 24.31 -16.85 -10.38
C SER A 65 23.30 -17.09 -11.52
N GLY A 66 22.06 -16.60 -11.45
CA GLY A 66 21.06 -16.77 -12.51
C GLY A 66 20.49 -18.19 -12.63
N LEU A 67 20.78 -19.07 -11.68
CA LEU A 67 20.22 -20.42 -11.63
C LEU A 67 18.90 -20.36 -10.86
N ILE A 68 17.80 -20.60 -11.58
CA ILE A 68 16.49 -20.87 -10.99
C ILE A 68 16.56 -22.28 -10.43
N LEU A 69 16.71 -22.41 -9.11
CA LEU A 69 16.54 -23.69 -8.43
C LEU A 69 15.03 -23.98 -8.42
N SER A 70 14.58 -25.02 -9.13
CA SER A 70 13.17 -25.44 -9.21
C SER A 70 12.58 -25.94 -7.88
N GLU A 71 13.28 -25.73 -6.77
CA GLU A 71 12.73 -25.88 -5.43
C GLU A 71 12.07 -24.55 -5.08
N ASN A 72 10.77 -24.44 -5.37
CA ASN A 72 9.88 -23.37 -4.87
C ASN A 72 9.75 -23.46 -3.35
N VAL A 73 10.86 -23.43 -2.62
CA VAL A 73 10.87 -23.14 -1.19
C VAL A 73 10.73 -21.62 -1.12
N GLU A 74 9.48 -21.16 -1.11
CA GLU A 74 9.12 -19.88 -0.52
C GLU A 74 9.81 -19.87 0.84
N ALA A 75 10.96 -19.20 0.93
CA ALA A 75 11.59 -19.03 2.22
C ALA A 75 10.60 -18.15 2.98
N GLU A 76 9.99 -18.69 4.04
CA GLU A 76 9.24 -17.89 4.98
C GLU A 76 10.19 -16.83 5.50
N ASN A 77 10.06 -15.66 4.89
CA ASN A 77 10.82 -14.52 5.30
C ASN A 77 10.00 -13.87 6.40
N ASN A 78 10.63 -13.68 7.55
CA ASN A 78 10.04 -13.01 8.71
C ASN A 78 9.91 -11.49 8.47
N PHE A 79 9.95 -11.04 7.21
CA PHE A 79 9.76 -9.66 6.80
C PHE A 79 8.32 -9.39 6.39
N ALA A 80 7.81 -8.29 6.89
CA ALA A 80 6.49 -7.79 6.54
C ALA A 80 6.51 -6.28 6.32
N LYS A 81 5.58 -5.80 5.50
CA LYS A 81 5.33 -4.39 5.27
C LYS A 81 4.20 -3.94 6.17
N VAL A 82 4.37 -2.80 6.85
CA VAL A 82 3.35 -2.20 7.70
C VAL A 82 2.28 -1.56 6.82
N ILE A 83 1.04 -1.99 6.98
CA ILE A 83 -0.12 -1.45 6.26
C ILE A 83 -0.87 -0.43 7.11
N GLU A 84 -1.01 -0.68 8.41
CA GLU A 84 -1.74 0.20 9.32
C GLU A 84 -1.20 0.09 10.75
N VAL A 85 -1.25 1.20 11.49
CA VAL A 85 -0.76 1.27 12.88
C VAL A 85 -1.89 1.75 13.78
N SER A 86 -2.07 1.08 14.93
CA SER A 86 -3.05 1.52 15.93
C SER A 86 -2.68 2.88 16.51
N GLU A 87 -3.68 3.71 16.78
CA GLU A 87 -3.51 5.07 17.31
C GLU A 87 -2.78 5.14 18.67
N LYS A 88 -2.76 4.02 19.42
CA LYS A 88 -2.14 3.94 20.75
C LYS A 88 -0.63 3.69 20.71
N ILE A 89 -0.07 3.35 19.55
CA ILE A 89 1.35 3.01 19.43
C ILE A 89 2.17 4.29 19.33
N GLU A 90 3.25 4.36 20.11
CA GLU A 90 4.24 5.44 20.00
C GLU A 90 4.88 5.45 18.60
N LYS A 91 5.26 6.63 18.10
CA LYS A 91 5.59 6.92 16.68
C LYS A 91 6.84 6.21 16.10
N ASN A 92 7.28 5.10 16.68
CA ASN A 92 8.47 4.36 16.29
C ASN A 92 8.26 3.48 15.04
N ILE A 93 7.00 3.17 14.72
CA ILE A 93 6.62 2.40 13.53
C ILE A 93 5.69 3.26 12.67
N GLN A 94 5.96 3.29 11.37
CA GLN A 94 5.19 4.05 10.38
C GLN A 94 4.64 3.14 9.29
N ILE A 95 3.52 3.57 8.71
CA ILE A 95 2.91 2.90 7.55
C ILE A 95 3.91 2.88 6.39
N GLY A 96 3.97 1.74 5.69
CA GLY A 96 4.87 1.52 4.55
C GLY A 96 6.28 1.05 4.92
N GLN A 97 6.63 1.00 6.21
CA GLN A 97 7.93 0.48 6.64
C GLN A 97 8.00 -1.04 6.52
N TYR A 98 9.21 -1.54 6.26
CA TYR A 98 9.53 -2.96 6.35
C TYR A 98 10.02 -3.28 7.74
N ILE A 99 9.51 -4.35 8.31
CA ILE A 99 9.82 -4.78 9.67
C ILE A 99 10.14 -6.27 9.71
N LEU A 100 11.00 -6.63 10.65
CA LEU A 100 11.26 -8.01 11.03
C LEU A 100 10.35 -8.38 12.20
N VAL A 101 9.58 -9.45 12.05
CA VAL A 101 8.52 -9.86 12.98
C VAL A 101 8.52 -11.36 13.21
N ASP A 102 7.96 -11.79 14.35
CA ASP A 102 7.61 -13.20 14.56
C ASP A 102 6.24 -13.53 13.93
N LEU A 103 6.25 -14.13 12.75
CA LEU A 103 5.03 -14.44 12.01
C LEU A 103 4.16 -15.50 12.69
N ASP A 104 4.72 -16.34 13.55
CA ASP A 104 3.98 -17.40 14.26
C ASP A 104 2.98 -16.82 15.27
N LYS A 105 3.24 -15.59 15.74
CA LYS A 105 2.37 -14.85 16.65
C LYS A 105 1.35 -13.96 15.93
N ALA A 106 1.42 -13.90 14.61
CA ALA A 106 0.55 -13.05 13.81
C ALA A 106 -0.79 -13.75 13.52
N MET A 107 -1.88 -13.03 13.67
CA MET A 107 -3.22 -13.51 13.34
C MET A 107 -3.54 -13.20 11.87
N GLU A 108 -3.82 -14.21 11.07
CA GLU A 108 -4.25 -14.03 9.69
C GLU A 108 -5.65 -13.40 9.62
N VAL A 109 -5.78 -12.36 8.80
CA VAL A 109 -7.03 -11.66 8.54
C VAL A 109 -7.26 -11.65 7.03
N ARG A 110 -8.37 -12.24 6.60
CA ARG A 110 -8.80 -12.24 5.21
C ARG A 110 -9.93 -11.23 5.06
N TYR A 111 -9.69 -10.22 4.24
CA TYR A 111 -10.70 -9.21 3.95
C TYR A 111 -10.54 -8.71 2.52
N ASP A 112 -11.65 -8.64 1.78
CA ASP A 112 -11.68 -8.21 0.38
C ASP A 112 -10.75 -9.03 -0.55
N GLY A 113 -10.63 -10.33 -0.28
CA GLY A 113 -9.76 -11.24 -1.03
C GLY A 113 -8.26 -11.06 -0.75
N LEU A 114 -7.87 -10.11 0.09
CA LEU A 114 -6.50 -9.88 0.51
C LEU A 114 -6.21 -10.59 1.83
N ILE A 115 -5.05 -11.25 1.89
CA ILE A 115 -4.53 -11.88 3.10
C ILE A 115 -3.57 -10.90 3.77
N ARG A 116 -3.90 -10.49 5.00
CA ARG A 116 -3.06 -9.65 5.86
C ARG A 116 -2.91 -10.30 7.22
N TYR A 117 -2.08 -9.73 8.06
CA TYR A 117 -1.83 -10.25 9.40
C TYR A 117 -1.89 -9.13 10.43
N ILE A 118 -2.43 -9.41 11.62
CA ILE A 118 -2.39 -8.52 12.77
C ILE A 118 -1.40 -9.08 13.78
N ILE A 119 -0.46 -8.26 14.24
CA ILE A 119 0.55 -8.65 15.23
C ILE A 119 0.68 -7.59 16.33
N ASN A 120 1.11 -8.00 17.52
CA ASN A 120 1.48 -7.09 18.60
C ASN A 120 2.83 -6.44 18.28
N VAL A 121 3.00 -5.15 18.63
CA VAL A 121 4.26 -4.43 18.48
C VAL A 121 5.40 -5.06 19.30
N GLU A 122 5.07 -5.73 20.40
CA GLU A 122 6.04 -6.48 21.22
C GLU A 122 6.76 -7.61 20.45
N ASP A 123 6.14 -8.10 19.38
CA ASP A 123 6.68 -9.17 18.53
C ASP A 123 7.34 -8.62 17.25
N VAL A 124 7.57 -7.30 17.19
CA VAL A 124 8.32 -6.62 16.15
C VAL A 124 9.76 -6.42 16.63
N TYR A 125 10.72 -7.05 15.95
CA TYR A 125 12.12 -7.08 16.38
C TYR A 125 12.97 -5.96 15.78
N ALA A 126 12.67 -5.50 14.57
CA ALA A 126 13.44 -4.44 13.92
C ALA A 126 12.65 -3.73 12.80
N VAL A 127 13.02 -2.48 12.53
CA VAL A 127 12.67 -1.76 11.29
C VAL A 127 13.84 -1.88 10.32
N ILE A 128 13.55 -2.23 9.06
CA ILE A 128 14.55 -2.50 8.03
C ILE A 128 14.74 -1.24 7.19
N GLY A 129 15.95 -0.67 7.22
CA GLY A 129 16.33 0.45 6.37
C GLY A 129 16.85 -0.02 5.00
N GLY A 130 16.50 0.71 3.94
CA GLY A 130 17.06 0.50 2.60
C GLY A 130 16.42 -0.63 1.78
N TYR A 131 15.31 -1.21 2.25
CA TYR A 131 14.48 -2.08 1.43
C TYR A 131 13.62 -1.22 0.50
N ASN A 132 14.12 -1.00 -0.71
CA ASN A 132 13.36 -0.38 -1.79
C ASN A 132 12.93 -1.50 -2.74
N GLU A 133 11.61 -1.65 -2.94
CA GLU A 133 11.02 -2.51 -3.98
C GLU A 133 11.52 -2.12 -5.38
#